data_AF-A0A3T1CY60-F1
#
_entry.id   AF-A0A3T1CY60-F1
#
_cell.length_a   1.000
_cell.length_b   1.000
_cell.length_c   1.000
_cell.angle_alpha   90.00
_cell.angle_beta   90.00
_cell.angle_gamma   90.00
#
_symmetry.space_group_name_H-M   'P 1'
#
loop_
_entity.id
_entity.type
_entity.pdbx_description
1 polymer ?
#
loop_
_entity_poly.entity_id
_entity_poly.type
_entity_poly.pdbx_seq_one_letter_code
_entity_poly.pdbx_strand_id
1 'polypeptide(L)'
;MGLHCTYCGNKNDEDAVFCSECGKARTPNDEKKEFNKTPLISSKKTIVIVSILVGLLFGGAIGFSLAPESAGRGEKPSVMNLIKGSYYDPVNHVLRKSGDPDSHISTALRKGREYLFLFSLLGACTGGLVGYGLQRRKT
;
A
#
# COMPACT_ATOMS: atom_id res chain seq x y z
N MET A 1 -39.76 1.32 34.51
CA MET A 1 -39.74 -0.11 34.86
C MET A 1 -38.45 -0.35 35.64
N GLY A 2 -37.99 -1.57 35.91
CA GLY A 2 -36.68 -1.78 36.54
C GLY A 2 -35.93 -2.84 35.75
N LEU A 3 -34.61 -2.66 35.58
CA LEU A 3 -33.79 -3.55 34.77
C LEU A 3 -33.07 -4.58 35.65
N HIS A 4 -33.13 -5.84 35.25
CA HIS A 4 -32.46 -6.93 35.95
C HIS A 4 -30.94 -6.88 35.73
N CYS A 5 -30.17 -7.19 36.77
CA CYS A 5 -28.72 -7.34 36.70
C CYS A 5 -28.37 -8.63 35.96
N THR A 6 -27.49 -8.56 34.96
CA THR A 6 -27.01 -9.73 34.22
C THR A 6 -26.14 -10.67 35.05
N TYR A 7 -25.62 -10.20 36.19
CA TYR A 7 -24.73 -10.99 37.04
C TYR A 7 -25.44 -11.73 38.17
N CYS A 8 -26.44 -11.10 38.81
CA CYS A 8 -27.12 -11.69 39.97
C CYS A 8 -28.65 -11.81 39.81
N GLY A 9 -29.22 -11.29 38.72
CA GLY A 9 -30.67 -11.32 38.48
C GLY A 9 -31.48 -10.29 39.27
N ASN A 10 -30.89 -9.56 40.22
CA ASN A 10 -31.63 -8.58 41.01
C ASN A 10 -32.18 -7.43 40.14
N LYS A 11 -33.38 -6.96 40.47
CA LYS A 11 -34.00 -5.80 39.83
C LYS A 11 -33.44 -4.53 40.44
N ASN A 12 -32.79 -3.70 39.63
CA ASN A 12 -32.36 -2.36 40.05
C ASN A 12 -33.09 -1.30 39.21
N ASP A 13 -33.00 -0.06 39.65
CA ASP A 13 -33.50 1.10 38.90
C ASP A 13 -32.79 1.24 37.54
N GLU A 14 -33.48 1.85 36.60
CA GLU A 14 -32.99 2.04 35.22
C GLU A 14 -31.76 2.97 35.18
N ASP A 15 -31.69 3.92 36.12
CA ASP A 15 -30.59 4.90 36.25
C ASP A 15 -29.47 4.45 37.19
N ALA A 16 -29.57 3.25 37.78
CA ALA A 16 -28.55 2.76 38.71
C ALA A 16 -27.24 2.45 37.96
N VAL A 17 -26.13 3.10 38.33
CA VAL A 17 -24.81 2.83 37.73
C VAL A 17 -24.21 1.50 38.23
N PHE A 18 -24.58 1.10 39.45
CA PHE A 18 -24.13 -0.14 40.10
C PHE A 18 -25.33 -0.95 40.58
N CYS A 19 -25.19 -2.27 40.64
CA CYS A 19 -26.20 -3.12 41.26
C CYS A 19 -26.17 -2.96 42.79
N SER A 20 -27.33 -2.75 43.42
CA SER A 20 -27.44 -2.59 44.87
C SER A 20 -27.04 -3.85 45.65
N GLU A 21 -27.24 -5.02 45.04
CA GLU A 21 -26.98 -6.32 45.69
C GLU A 21 -25.54 -6.79 45.49
N CYS A 22 -25.05 -6.81 44.25
CA CYS A 22 -23.75 -7.40 43.95
C CYS A 22 -22.62 -6.38 43.73
N GLY A 23 -22.94 -5.07 43.74
CA GLY A 23 -21.97 -3.98 43.59
C GLY A 23 -21.31 -3.86 42.21
N LYS A 24 -21.65 -4.74 41.26
CA LYS A 24 -21.05 -4.69 39.91
C LYS A 24 -21.56 -3.51 39.11
N ALA A 25 -20.65 -2.85 38.40
CA ALA A 25 -20.97 -1.79 37.47
C ALA A 25 -21.88 -2.33 36.37
N ARG A 26 -22.96 -1.60 36.11
CA ARG A 26 -23.80 -1.82 34.94
C ARG A 26 -23.09 -1.14 33.78
N THR A 27 -22.90 -1.81 32.66
CA THR A 27 -22.34 -1.18 31.45
C THR A 27 -23.45 -0.35 30.80
N PRO A 28 -23.38 0.99 30.80
CA PRO A 28 -24.35 1.81 30.10
C PRO A 28 -23.93 1.84 28.63
N ASN A 29 -24.26 0.81 27.87
CA ASN A 29 -23.89 0.76 26.45
C ASN A 29 -25.06 0.31 25.56
N ASP A 30 -26.26 0.80 25.88
CA ASP A 30 -27.39 0.89 24.95
C ASP A 30 -27.78 2.36 24.66
N GLU A 31 -26.89 3.32 24.92
CA GLU A 31 -27.00 4.60 24.23
C GLU A 31 -26.60 4.36 22.77
N LYS A 32 -27.62 4.32 21.91
CA LYS A 32 -27.53 4.26 20.46
C LYS A 32 -26.35 5.10 19.98
N LYS A 33 -25.21 4.45 19.70
CA LYS A 33 -24.30 4.97 18.70
C LYS A 33 -25.06 4.85 17.39
N GLU A 34 -25.81 5.90 17.04
CA GLU A 34 -26.08 6.19 15.64
C GLU A 34 -24.73 6.19 14.96
N PHE A 35 -24.38 5.05 14.38
CA PHE A 35 -23.33 4.96 13.40
C PHE A 35 -23.82 5.84 12.28
N ASN A 36 -23.38 7.11 12.33
CA ASN A 36 -23.58 8.09 11.30
C ASN A 36 -22.97 7.45 10.06
N LYS A 37 -23.81 6.79 9.26
CA LYS A 37 -23.42 6.29 7.95
C LYS A 37 -23.18 7.56 7.16
N THR A 38 -21.96 8.08 7.28
CA THR A 38 -21.42 9.09 6.37
C THR A 38 -21.88 8.65 4.99
N PRO A 39 -22.61 9.48 4.24
CA PRO A 39 -23.19 9.05 2.99
C PRO A 39 -22.02 8.67 2.08
N LEU A 40 -21.77 7.37 1.96
CA LEU A 40 -20.96 6.77 0.90
C LEU A 40 -21.76 7.00 -0.38
N ILE A 41 -21.74 8.24 -0.85
CA ILE A 41 -22.12 8.61 -2.21
C ILE A 41 -21.04 7.96 -3.07
N SER A 42 -21.30 6.69 -3.36
CA SER A 42 -20.56 5.82 -4.24
C SER A 42 -20.78 6.30 -5.67
N SER A 43 -20.29 7.50 -5.98
CA SER A 43 -20.04 7.88 -7.35
C SER A 43 -18.86 7.03 -7.82
N LYS A 44 -19.02 6.31 -8.93
CA LYS A 44 -17.95 5.46 -9.50
C LYS A 44 -16.64 6.25 -9.69
N LYS A 45 -16.72 7.57 -9.91
CA LYS A 45 -15.56 8.46 -10.01
C LYS A 45 -14.83 8.61 -8.67
N THR A 46 -15.54 8.72 -7.56
CA THR A 46 -14.95 8.82 -6.22
C THR A 46 -14.20 7.55 -5.84
N ILE A 47 -14.77 6.37 -6.13
CA ILE A 47 -14.13 5.08 -5.87
C ILE A 47 -12.83 4.95 -6.67
N VAL A 48 -12.84 5.33 -7.95
CA VAL A 48 -11.65 5.27 -8.81
C VAL A 48 -10.55 6.21 -8.28
N ILE A 49 -10.89 7.46 -7.93
CA ILE A 49 -9.90 8.41 -7.41
C ILE A 49 -9.29 7.93 -6.10
N VAL A 50 -10.10 7.43 -5.17
CA VAL A 50 -9.62 6.87 -3.89
C VAL A 50 -8.72 5.66 -4.14
N SER A 51 -9.10 4.76 -5.06
CA SER A 51 -8.27 3.59 -5.38
C SER A 51 -6.91 3.95 -5.97
N ILE A 52 -6.85 5.02 -6.79
CA ILE A 52 -5.59 5.52 -7.36
C ILE A 52 -4.71 6.14 -6.26
N LEU A 53 -5.29 6.96 -5.37
CA LEU A 53 -4.58 7.58 -4.25
C LEU A 53 -4.02 6.52 -3.28
N VAL A 54 -4.82 5.51 -2.94
CA VAL A 54 -4.39 4.38 -2.12
C VAL A 54 -3.29 3.58 -2.84
N GLY A 55 -3.46 3.29 -4.13
CA GLY A 55 -2.44 2.62 -4.94
C GLY A 55 -1.10 3.36 -4.99
N LEU A 56 -1.12 4.69 -5.11
CA LEU A 56 0.10 5.52 -5.09
C LEU A 56 0.78 5.55 -3.72
N LEU A 57 0.01 5.67 -2.64
CA LEU A 57 0.56 5.71 -1.28
C LEU A 57 1.14 4.37 -0.85
N PHE A 58 0.40 3.28 -1.08
CA PHE A 58 0.84 1.94 -0.66
C PHE A 58 1.81 1.30 -1.66
N GLY A 59 1.61 1.51 -2.97
CA GLY A 59 2.54 1.06 -4.01
C GLY A 59 3.90 1.77 -3.93
N GLY A 60 3.90 3.06 -3.59
CA GLY A 60 5.13 3.82 -3.36
C GLY A 60 5.91 3.33 -2.15
N ALA A 61 5.24 3.02 -1.03
CA ALA A 61 5.89 2.50 0.17
C ALA A 61 6.49 1.10 -0.04
N ILE A 62 5.78 0.21 -0.73
CA ILE A 62 6.29 -1.14 -1.06
C ILE A 62 7.46 -1.03 -2.06
N GLY A 63 7.34 -0.18 -3.07
CA GLY A 63 8.42 0.08 -4.03
C GLY A 63 9.67 0.67 -3.37
N PHE A 64 9.51 1.57 -2.40
CA PHE A 64 10.61 2.13 -1.62
C PHE A 64 11.24 1.10 -0.66
N SER A 65 10.43 0.24 -0.05
CA SER A 65 10.91 -0.80 0.88
C SER A 65 11.63 -1.96 0.17
N LEU A 66 11.23 -2.26 -1.07
CA LEU A 66 11.87 -3.26 -1.92
C LEU A 66 12.94 -2.67 -2.84
N ALA A 67 13.11 -1.34 -2.84
CA ALA A 67 14.23 -0.73 -3.52
C ALA A 67 15.49 -1.27 -2.84
N PRO A 68 16.34 -2.04 -3.55
CA PRO A 68 17.60 -2.46 -2.97
C PRO A 68 18.33 -1.21 -2.54
N GLU A 69 18.82 -1.18 -1.29
CA GLU A 69 19.75 -0.15 -0.84
C GLU A 69 20.83 -0.05 -1.91
N SER A 70 20.82 1.05 -2.65
CA SER A 70 21.88 1.38 -3.59
C SER A 70 23.09 1.78 -2.76
N ALA A 71 23.73 0.76 -2.17
CA ALA A 71 25.06 0.83 -1.63
C ALA A 71 25.97 1.26 -2.78
N GLY A 72 26.31 2.55 -2.78
CA GLY A 72 27.14 3.13 -3.83
C GLY A 72 26.93 4.62 -4.00
N ARG A 73 27.00 5.39 -2.91
CA ARG A 73 27.33 6.82 -3.00
C ARG A 73 28.83 6.96 -3.30
N GLY A 74 29.28 6.33 -4.39
CA GLY A 74 30.58 6.59 -4.97
C GLY A 74 30.59 8.01 -5.49
N GLU A 75 31.71 8.71 -5.32
CA GLU A 75 31.97 10.01 -5.93
C GLU A 75 31.40 10.05 -7.34
N LYS A 76 30.54 11.05 -7.60
CA LYS A 76 29.90 11.22 -8.90
C LYS A 76 31.01 11.21 -9.95
N PRO A 77 31.05 10.22 -10.86
CA PRO A 77 32.02 10.26 -11.94
C PRO A 77 31.78 11.57 -12.70
N SER A 78 32.86 12.29 -12.99
CA SER A 78 32.79 13.50 -13.80
C SER A 78 32.00 13.19 -15.07
N VAL A 79 31.16 14.12 -15.52
CA VAL A 79 30.28 13.95 -16.69
C VAL A 79 31.05 13.42 -17.91
N MET A 80 32.34 13.74 -17.99
CA MET A 80 33.27 13.27 -19.02
C MET A 80 33.49 11.74 -19.02
N ASN A 81 33.40 11.06 -17.87
CA ASN A 81 33.53 9.61 -17.75
C ASN A 81 32.26 8.86 -18.16
N LEU A 82 31.06 9.46 -17.97
CA LEU A 82 29.81 8.91 -18.50
C LEU A 82 29.77 8.98 -20.04
N ILE A 83 30.22 10.09 -20.62
CA ILE A 83 30.25 10.27 -22.07
C ILE A 83 31.23 9.28 -22.73
N LYS A 84 32.32 8.92 -22.03
CA LYS A 84 33.29 7.92 -22.50
C LYS A 84 32.88 6.47 -22.23
N GLY A 85 31.72 6.25 -21.62
CA GLY A 85 31.21 4.92 -21.29
C GLY A 85 32.12 4.17 -20.32
N SER A 86 32.79 4.83 -19.39
CA SER A 86 33.62 4.18 -18.37
C SER A 86 32.99 4.31 -16.99
N TYR A 87 32.81 3.21 -16.28
CA TYR A 87 32.31 3.17 -14.91
C TYR A 87 33.37 2.61 -13.95
N TYR A 88 33.33 3.02 -12.69
CA TYR A 88 34.22 2.50 -11.66
C TYR A 88 33.59 1.26 -11.01
N ASP A 89 34.31 0.13 -11.03
CA ASP A 89 33.88 -1.11 -10.38
C ASP A 89 34.33 -1.09 -8.90
N PRO A 90 33.39 -0.99 -7.92
CA PRO A 90 33.73 -0.89 -6.51
C PRO A 90 34.25 -2.20 -5.91
N VAL A 91 34.05 -3.34 -6.57
CA VAL A 91 34.50 -4.66 -6.06
C VAL A 91 35.98 -4.85 -6.38
N ASN A 92 36.37 -4.51 -7.61
CA ASN A 92 37.73 -4.70 -8.09
C ASN A 92 38.59 -3.43 -7.99
N HIS A 93 37.99 -2.28 -7.66
CA HIS A 93 38.64 -0.97 -7.62
C HIS A 93 39.29 -0.54 -8.97
N VAL A 94 38.71 -0.95 -10.12
CA VAL A 94 39.22 -0.67 -11.47
C VAL A 94 38.18 0.06 -12.34
N LEU A 95 38.63 0.99 -13.20
CA LEU A 95 37.81 1.61 -14.25
C LEU A 95 37.57 0.63 -15.40
N ARG A 96 36.31 0.29 -15.67
CA ARG A 96 35.91 -0.57 -16.79
C ARG A 96 35.06 0.19 -17.80
N LYS A 97 35.08 -0.25 -19.07
CA LYS A 97 34.22 0.29 -20.13
C LYS A 97 32.87 -0.44 -20.16
N SER A 98 31.80 0.29 -20.41
CA SER A 98 30.41 -0.17 -20.43
C SER A 98 30.07 -1.14 -21.57
N GLY A 99 31.02 -1.39 -22.48
CA GLY A 99 30.90 -2.39 -23.55
C GLY A 99 31.52 -3.74 -23.20
N ASP A 100 32.06 -3.91 -21.99
CA ASP A 100 32.75 -5.14 -21.59
C ASP A 100 31.70 -6.24 -21.27
N PRO A 101 31.67 -7.36 -22.00
CA PRO A 101 30.64 -8.39 -21.86
C PRO A 101 30.66 -9.07 -20.49
N ASP A 102 31.79 -9.01 -19.79
CA ASP A 102 31.98 -9.60 -18.46
C ASP A 102 31.60 -8.64 -17.32
N SER A 103 31.06 -7.46 -17.63
CA SER A 103 30.59 -6.53 -16.60
C SER A 103 29.28 -7.02 -15.96
N HIS A 104 29.25 -7.09 -14.63
CA HIS A 104 28.02 -7.39 -13.86
C HIS A 104 26.87 -6.40 -14.12
N ILE A 105 27.18 -5.21 -14.66
CA ILE A 105 26.19 -4.20 -15.04
C ILE A 105 25.40 -4.64 -16.28
N SER A 106 26.05 -5.26 -17.26
CA SER A 106 25.38 -5.71 -18.49
C SER A 106 24.31 -6.78 -18.20
N THR A 107 24.57 -7.67 -17.24
CA THR A 107 23.64 -8.71 -16.79
C THR A 107 22.49 -8.13 -15.98
N ALA A 108 22.75 -7.15 -15.11
CA ALA A 108 21.71 -6.44 -14.37
C ALA A 108 20.77 -5.64 -15.28
N LEU A 109 21.30 -4.92 -16.27
CA LEU A 109 20.52 -4.17 -17.25
C LEU A 109 19.69 -5.08 -18.16
N ARG A 110 20.22 -6.26 -18.52
CA ARG A 110 19.48 -7.25 -19.32
C ARG A 110 18.27 -7.80 -18.56
N LYS A 111 18.44 -8.16 -17.28
CA LYS A 111 17.34 -8.60 -16.41
C LYS A 111 16.32 -7.49 -16.16
N GLY A 112 16.77 -6.27 -15.85
CA GLY A 112 15.87 -5.14 -15.58
C GLY A 112 14.93 -4.81 -16.76
N ARG A 113 15.43 -4.95 -17.99
CA ARG A 113 14.63 -4.77 -19.21
C ARG A 113 13.54 -5.84 -19.36
N GLU A 114 13.79 -7.10 -19.04
CA GLU A 114 12.76 -8.16 -19.08
C GLU A 114 11.63 -7.89 -18.09
N TYR A 115 11.95 -7.44 -16.88
CA TYR A 115 10.93 -7.06 -15.89
C TYR A 115 10.10 -5.85 -16.34
N LEU A 116 10.72 -4.84 -16.94
CA LEU A 116 10.00 -3.67 -17.51
C LEU A 116 8.98 -4.08 -18.58
N PHE A 117 9.34 -5.01 -19.46
CA PHE A 117 8.40 -5.55 -20.46
C PHE A 117 7.26 -6.35 -19.81
N LEU A 118 7.58 -7.19 -18.82
CA LEU A 118 6.59 -7.97 -18.07
C LEU A 118 5.58 -7.08 -17.33
N PHE A 119 6.05 -6.03 -16.64
CA PHE A 119 5.16 -5.08 -15.95
C PHE A 119 4.28 -4.30 -16.92
N SER A 120 4.80 -3.94 -18.11
CA SER A 120 4.01 -3.27 -19.15
C SER A 120 2.91 -4.18 -19.71
N LEU A 121 3.22 -5.45 -19.97
CA LEU A 121 2.23 -6.47 -20.39
C LEU A 121 1.17 -6.70 -19.31
N LEU A 122 1.56 -6.82 -18.04
CA LEU A 122 0.63 -6.99 -16.93
C LEU A 122 -0.32 -5.78 -16.79
N GLY A 123 0.22 -4.57 -16.95
CA GLY A 123 -0.55 -3.33 -16.98
C GLY A 123 -1.55 -3.29 -18.14
N ALA A 124 -1.15 -3.72 -19.34
CA ALA A 124 -2.04 -3.79 -20.50
C ALA A 124 -3.17 -4.82 -20.31
N CYS A 125 -2.87 -6.01 -19.77
CA CYS A 125 -3.87 -7.04 -19.51
C CYS A 125 -4.89 -6.61 -18.44
N THR A 126 -4.42 -6.02 -17.34
CA THR A 126 -5.30 -5.53 -16.27
C THR A 126 -6.14 -4.34 -16.73
N GLY A 127 -5.55 -3.39 -17.46
CA GLY A 127 -6.29 -2.27 -18.08
C GLY A 127 -7.35 -2.73 -19.08
N GLY A 128 -7.04 -3.74 -19.90
CA GLY A 128 -7.97 -4.32 -20.88
C GLY A 128 -9.18 -5.01 -20.24
N LEU A 129 -8.97 -5.80 -19.18
CA LEU A 129 -10.07 -6.47 -18.46
C LEU A 129 -11.00 -5.47 -17.77
N VAL A 130 -10.45 -4.45 -17.13
CA VAL A 130 -11.23 -3.38 -16.50
C VAL A 130 -12.00 -2.57 -17.55
N GLY A 131 -11.36 -2.23 -18.67
CA GLY A 131 -12.00 -1.55 -19.80
C GLY A 131 -13.16 -2.36 -20.39
N TYR A 132 -12.96 -3.65 -20.65
CA TYR A 132 -13.99 -4.55 -21.17
C TYR A 132 -15.18 -4.70 -20.22
N GLY A 133 -14.93 -4.80 -18.92
CA GLY A 133 -15.98 -4.85 -17.89
C GLY A 133 -16.82 -3.57 -17.80
N LEU A 134 -16.21 -2.41 -18.07
CA LEU A 134 -16.92 -1.13 -18.13
C LEU A 134 -17.76 -0.99 -19.41
N GLN A 135 -17.28 -1.53 -20.53
CA GLN A 135 -17.98 -1.51 -21.83
C GLN A 135 -19.29 -2.32 -21.79
N ARG A 136 -19.26 -3.52 -21.18
CA ARG A 136 -20.41 -4.44 -21.09
C ARG A 136 -21.55 -3.95 -20.19
N ARG A 137 -21.32 -2.97 -19.30
CA ARG A 137 -22.39 -2.41 -18.45
C ARG A 137 -23.18 -1.27 -19.12
N LYS A 138 -22.78 -0.84 -20.31
CA LYS A 138 -23.45 0.21 -21.09
C LYS A 138 -24.29 -0.31 -22.26
N THR A 139 -24.22 -1.61 -22.53
CA THR A 139 -25.04 -2.33 -23.52
C THR A 139 -26.08 -3.16 -22.79
#